data_AF-A0A924PRM2-F1
#
_entry.id   AF-A0A924PRM2-F1
#
_cell.length_a   1.000
_cell.length_b   1.000
_cell.length_c   1.000
_cell.angle_alpha   90.00
_cell.angle_beta   90.00
_cell.angle_gamma   90.00
#
_symmetry.space_group_name_H-M   'P 1'
#
loop_
_entity.id
_entity.type
_entity.pdbx_description
1 polymer ?
#
loop_
_entity_poly.entity_id
_entity_poly.type
_entity_poly.pdbx_seq_one_letter_code
_entity_poly.pdbx_strand_id
1 'polypeptide(L)'
;MGLLDALIHMVNFFLPALGMGLLLPALARLVWWRALKPAGFARQVKWVAGVNALVLIAGLIVLGRDGAMATYAALVLASSLTVWWTGLR
;
A
#
# COMPACT_ATOMS: atom_id res chain seq x y z
N MET A 1 4.70 -25.07 -9.47
CA MET A 1 4.35 -24.63 -8.11
C MET A 1 3.17 -25.46 -7.65
N GLY A 2 3.26 -26.12 -6.50
CA GLY A 2 2.10 -26.77 -5.90
C GLY A 2 1.04 -25.75 -5.47
N LEU A 3 -0.15 -26.22 -5.06
CA LEU A 3 -1.22 -25.34 -4.59
C LEU A 3 -0.76 -24.46 -3.41
N LEU A 4 -0.02 -25.03 -2.46
CA LEU A 4 0.51 -24.30 -1.32
C LEU A 4 1.50 -23.21 -1.75
N ASP A 5 2.39 -23.51 -2.69
CA ASP A 5 3.36 -22.54 -3.22
C ASP A 5 2.65 -21.35 -3.88
N ALA A 6 1.57 -21.62 -4.64
CA ALA A 6 0.79 -20.57 -5.29
C ALA A 6 0.11 -19.65 -4.25
N LEU A 7 -0.43 -20.21 -3.17
CA LEU A 7 -1.02 -19.45 -2.08
C LEU A 7 0.03 -18.59 -1.35
N ILE A 8 1.19 -19.17 -1.04
CA ILE A 8 2.31 -18.45 -0.41
C ILE A 8 2.80 -17.32 -1.32
N HIS A 9 2.92 -17.58 -2.62
CA HIS A 9 3.32 -16.56 -3.59
C HIS A 9 2.30 -15.41 -3.65
N MET A 10 1.00 -15.72 -3.66
CA MET A 10 -0.03 -14.69 -3.68
C MET A 10 -0.02 -13.82 -2.42
N VAL A 11 0.20 -14.42 -1.24
CA VAL A 11 0.36 -13.66 0.01
C VAL A 11 1.61 -12.78 -0.05
N ASN A 12 2.75 -13.32 -0.51
CA ASN A 12 3.99 -12.56 -0.63
C ASN A 12 3.87 -11.41 -1.63
N PHE A 13 3.14 -11.60 -2.73
CA PHE A 13 2.88 -10.54 -3.70
C PHE A 13 2.16 -9.35 -3.07
N PHE A 14 1.11 -9.58 -2.28
CA PHE A 14 0.33 -8.51 -1.65
C PHE A 14 0.95 -7.96 -0.35
N LEU A 15 1.98 -8.62 0.20
CA LEU A 15 2.60 -8.22 1.46
C LEU A 15 3.12 -6.77 1.47
N PRO A 16 3.77 -6.24 0.41
CA PRO A 16 4.17 -4.84 0.34
C PRO A 16 2.98 -3.87 0.39
N ALA A 17 1.84 -4.22 -0.23
CA ALA A 17 0.66 -3.37 -0.20
C ALA A 17 0.05 -3.28 1.20
N LEU A 18 -0.05 -4.41 1.90
CA LEU A 18 -0.51 -4.46 3.29
C LEU A 18 0.47 -3.76 4.24
N GLY A 19 1.77 -3.98 4.07
CA GLY A 19 2.84 -3.34 4.84
C GLY A 19 2.77 -1.83 4.73
N MET A 20 2.71 -1.29 3.51
CA MET A 20 2.55 0.14 3.27
C MET A 20 1.20 0.67 3.78
N GLY A 21 0.15 -0.15 3.68
CA GLY A 21 -1.16 0.10 4.26
C GLY A 21 -1.11 0.44 5.74
N LEU A 22 -0.27 -0.25 6.51
CA LEU A 22 -0.10 0.01 7.94
C LEU A 22 0.95 1.11 8.21
N LEU A 23 2.11 0.99 7.57
CA LEU A 23 3.29 1.82 7.85
C LEU A 23 3.03 3.30 7.57
N LEU A 24 2.51 3.65 6.38
CA LEU A 24 2.37 5.06 5.99
C LEU A 24 1.36 5.83 6.85
N PRO A 25 0.12 5.33 7.08
CA PRO A 25 -0.81 5.98 7.99
C PRO A 25 -0.31 6.09 9.43
N ALA A 26 0.53 5.15 9.88
CA ALA A 26 1.13 5.18 11.23
C ALA A 26 2.23 6.24 11.31
N LEU A 27 3.19 6.23 10.38
CA LEU A 27 4.27 7.21 10.34
C LEU A 27 3.75 8.63 10.12
N ALA A 28 2.77 8.83 9.24
CA ALA A 28 2.15 10.13 9.04
C ALA A 28 1.51 10.68 10.32
N ARG A 29 0.96 9.82 11.19
CA ARG A 29 0.39 10.22 12.48
C ARG A 29 1.43 10.65 13.50
N LEU A 30 2.67 10.18 13.40
CA LEU A 30 3.76 10.66 14.25
C LEU A 30 4.08 12.14 13.99
N VAL A 31 3.85 12.59 12.75
CA VAL A 31 4.12 13.97 12.32
C VAL A 31 2.87 14.85 12.39
N TRP A 32 1.72 14.36 11.92
CA TRP A 32 0.49 15.13 11.75
C TRP A 32 -0.69 14.60 12.58
N TRP A 33 -0.42 14.18 13.83
CA TRP A 33 -1.43 13.59 14.72
C TRP A 33 -2.75 14.35 14.76
N ARG A 34 -2.69 15.69 14.96
CA ARG A 34 -3.89 16.53 15.11
C ARG A 34 -4.75 16.56 13.85
N ALA A 35 -4.13 16.64 12.67
CA ALA A 35 -4.84 16.65 11.39
C ALA A 35 -5.42 15.28 11.03
N LEU A 36 -4.71 14.20 11.37
CA LEU A 36 -5.08 12.82 11.01
C LEU A 36 -5.99 12.11 12.02
N LYS A 37 -6.18 12.68 13.21
CA LYS A 37 -7.09 12.15 14.25
C LYS A 37 -8.52 11.91 13.72
N PRO A 38 -9.20 12.85 13.03
CA PRO A 38 -10.56 12.63 12.54
C PRO A 38 -10.66 11.65 11.36
N ALA A 39 -9.59 11.43 10.59
CA ALA A 39 -9.62 10.63 9.36
C ALA A 39 -9.88 9.12 9.59
N GLY A 40 -9.67 8.63 10.82
CA GLY A 40 -9.82 7.23 11.19
C GLY A 40 -8.70 6.34 10.64
N PHE A 41 -7.88 5.78 11.54
CA PHE A 41 -6.70 4.97 11.17
C PHE A 41 -7.06 3.78 10.28
N ALA A 42 -8.05 2.97 10.69
CA ALA A 42 -8.47 1.79 9.95
C ALA A 42 -8.99 2.11 8.54
N ARG A 43 -9.63 3.26 8.36
CA ARG A 43 -10.09 3.73 7.04
C ARG A 43 -8.89 4.00 6.14
N GLN A 44 -7.89 4.73 6.63
CA GLN A 44 -6.69 5.02 5.85
C GLN A 44 -5.90 3.75 5.51
N VAL A 45 -5.77 2.82 6.46
CA VAL A 45 -5.11 1.52 6.21
C VAL A 45 -5.79 0.77 5.06
N LYS A 46 -7.13 0.67 5.08
CA LYS A 46 -7.90 0.01 4.02
C LYS A 46 -7.71 0.68 2.65
N TRP A 47 -7.75 2.01 2.60
CA TRP A 47 -7.55 2.75 1.37
C TRP A 47 -6.14 2.57 0.80
N VAL A 48 -5.11 2.74 1.63
CA VAL A 48 -3.71 2.60 1.20
C VAL A 48 -3.44 1.17 0.74
N ALA A 49 -3.88 0.16 1.50
CA ALA A 49 -3.71 -1.25 1.11
C ALA A 49 -4.42 -1.57 -0.22
N GLY A 50 -5.66 -1.10 -0.40
CA GLY A 50 -6.43 -1.33 -1.62
C GLY A 50 -5.80 -0.67 -2.85
N VAL A 51 -5.40 0.60 -2.74
CA VAL A 51 -4.72 1.32 -3.83
C VAL A 51 -3.39 0.64 -4.18
N ASN A 52 -2.61 0.26 -3.18
CA ASN A 52 -1.33 -0.40 -3.40
C ASN A 52 -1.46 -1.80 -4.02
N ALA A 53 -2.51 -2.55 -3.70
CA ALA A 53 -2.81 -3.82 -4.37
C ALA A 53 -3.05 -3.61 -5.87
N LEU A 54 -3.77 -2.54 -6.25
CA LEU A 54 -3.95 -2.17 -7.66
C LEU A 54 -2.62 -1.77 -8.32
N VAL A 55 -1.75 -1.05 -7.61
CA VAL A 55 -0.41 -0.68 -8.12
C VAL A 55 0.46 -1.91 -8.37
N LEU A 56 0.44 -2.90 -7.48
CA LEU A 56 1.17 -4.15 -7.68
C LEU A 56 0.67 -4.91 -8.91
N ILE A 57 -0.65 -5.07 -9.04
CA ILE A 57 -1.27 -5.74 -10.19
C ILE A 57 -0.91 -5.00 -11.49
N ALA A 58 -1.05 -3.68 -11.50
CA ALA A 58 -0.69 -2.86 -12.67
C ALA A 58 0.81 -2.95 -13.00
N GLY A 59 1.67 -2.88 -12.00
CA GLY A 59 3.12 -3.03 -12.16
C GLY A 59 3.50 -4.39 -12.73
N LEU A 60 2.85 -5.46 -12.26
CA LEU A 60 3.07 -6.81 -12.78
C LEU A 60 2.63 -6.93 -14.25
N ILE A 61 1.47 -6.38 -14.61
CA ILE A 61 0.95 -6.39 -15.98
C ILE A 61 1.86 -5.59 -16.92
N VAL A 62 2.31 -4.40 -16.51
CA VAL A 62 3.08 -3.49 -17.37
C VAL A 62 4.55 -3.89 -17.50
N LEU A 63 5.18 -4.29 -16.39
CA LEU A 63 6.62 -4.59 -16.36
C LEU A 63 6.92 -6.07 -16.57
N GLY A 64 5.91 -6.94 -16.51
CA GLY A 64 6.04 -8.39 -16.71
C GLY A 64 6.86 -9.11 -15.63
N ARG A 65 7.24 -8.40 -14.56
CA ARG A 65 8.02 -8.96 -13.45
C ARG A 65 7.55 -8.42 -12.13
N ASP A 66 7.64 -9.29 -11.15
CA ASP A 66 7.38 -8.94 -9.77
C ASP A 66 8.58 -8.26 -9.12
N GLY A 67 8.33 -7.39 -8.15
CA GLY A 67 9.40 -6.73 -7.38
C GLY A 67 10.27 -5.72 -8.14
N ALA A 68 9.77 -5.16 -9.24
CA ALA A 68 10.44 -4.06 -9.91
C ALA A 68 10.50 -2.81 -9.01
N MET A 69 11.68 -2.16 -8.93
CA MET A 69 11.85 -0.93 -8.14
C MET A 69 10.88 0.19 -8.56
N ALA A 70 10.50 0.25 -9.84
CA ALA A 70 9.50 1.21 -10.32
C ALA A 70 8.12 0.99 -9.67
N THR A 71 7.70 -0.26 -9.49
CA THR A 71 6.46 -0.60 -8.77
C THR A 71 6.55 -0.17 -7.30
N TYR A 72 7.70 -0.38 -6.66
CA TYR A 72 7.90 0.06 -5.27
C TYR A 72 7.92 1.59 -5.13
N ALA A 73 8.53 2.31 -6.07
CA ALA A 73 8.42 3.77 -6.10
C ALA A 73 6.96 4.22 -6.25
N ALA A 74 6.19 3.56 -7.12
CA ALA A 74 4.76 3.80 -7.28
C ALA A 74 3.97 3.50 -6.00
N LEU A 75 4.29 2.44 -5.26
CA LEU A 75 3.67 2.14 -3.96
C LEU A 75 3.87 3.29 -2.97
N VAL A 76 5.08 3.83 -2.86
CA VAL A 76 5.38 4.94 -1.95
C VAL A 76 4.56 6.17 -2.34
N LEU A 77 4.55 6.54 -3.63
CA LEU A 77 3.80 7.69 -4.13
C LEU A 77 2.30 7.53 -3.92
N ALA A 78 1.74 6.38 -4.31
CA ALA A 78 0.33 6.08 -4.17
C ALA A 78 -0.10 6.06 -2.70
N SER A 79 0.72 5.51 -1.81
CA SER A 79 0.46 5.54 -0.36
C SER A 79 0.42 6.97 0.18
N SER A 80 1.40 7.80 -0.17
CA SER A 80 1.48 9.20 0.28
C SER A 80 0.27 10.00 -0.20
N LEU A 81 -0.10 9.88 -1.48
CA LEU A 81 -1.28 10.54 -2.04
C LEU A 81 -2.57 10.06 -1.35
N THR A 82 -2.65 8.75 -1.07
CA THR A 82 -3.81 8.14 -0.41
C THR A 82 -3.93 8.55 1.06
N VAL A 83 -2.84 8.80 1.78
CA VAL A 83 -2.90 9.39 3.12
C VAL A 83 -3.31 10.85 3.03
N TRP A 84 -2.74 11.59 2.08
CA TRP A 84 -3.02 13.01 1.90
C TRP A 84 -4.50 13.29 1.64
N TRP A 85 -5.10 12.65 0.63
CA TRP A 85 -6.49 12.92 0.24
C TRP A 85 -7.54 12.45 1.25
N THR A 86 -7.17 11.61 2.23
CA THR A 86 -8.10 10.97 3.18
C THR A 86 -8.04 11.65 4.55
N GLY A 87 -7.06 12.51 4.80
CA GLY A 87 -6.94 13.15 6.11
C GLY A 87 -6.06 14.40 6.22
N LEU A 88 -5.36 14.84 5.17
CA LEU A 88 -4.50 16.04 5.21
C LEU A 88 -4.89 17.13 4.19
N ARG A 89 -5.98 16.93 3.46
CA ARG A 89 -6.56 17.93 2.57
C ARG A 89 -7.54 18.84 3.32
#